data_AF-A0A2T6MAU0-F1
#
_entry.id   AF-A0A2T6MAU0-F1
#
_cell.length_a   1.000
_cell.length_b   1.000
_cell.length_c   1.000
_cell.angle_alpha   90.00
_cell.angle_beta   90.00
_cell.angle_gamma   90.00
#
_symmetry.space_group_name_H-M   'P 1'
#
loop_
_entity.id
_entity.type
_entity.pdbx_description
1 polymer ?
#
loop_
_entity_poly.entity_id
_entity_poly.type
_entity_poly.pdbx_seq_one_letter_code
_entity_poly.pdbx_strand_id
1 'polypeptide(L)'
;MPLILTGRQVSAEEGWRLGFVSELVEPGGELEAAKALAMEIADCGPAAIRAAKEVAMHGEDLPLALAIAGQGDLPMVQAMRASPDYVEGPRAFAEKRLPHWSCD
;
A
#
# COMPACT_ATOMS: atom_id res chain seq x y z
N MET A 1 9.69 -10.86 20.18
CA MET A 1 9.39 -11.71 21.36
C MET A 1 9.24 -10.94 22.68
N PRO A 2 10.16 -10.07 23.14
CA PRO A 2 10.05 -9.45 24.47
C PRO A 2 8.76 -8.66 24.71
N LEU A 3 8.28 -7.89 23.73
CA LEU A 3 7.02 -7.14 23.85
C LEU A 3 5.82 -8.07 24.06
N ILE A 4 5.73 -9.15 23.29
CA ILE A 4 4.65 -10.15 23.37
C ILE A 4 4.68 -10.86 24.74
N LEU A 5 5.87 -11.23 25.22
CA LEU A 5 6.02 -12.00 26.46
C LEU A 5 5.86 -11.16 27.73
N THR A 6 6.14 -9.86 27.67
CA THR A 6 6.09 -8.97 28.85
C THR A 6 4.82 -8.13 28.92
N GLY A 7 4.14 -7.91 27.80
CA GLY A 7 2.96 -7.04 27.74
C GLY A 7 3.25 -5.57 28.11
N ARG A 8 4.52 -5.15 28.13
CA ARG A 8 4.85 -3.77 28.51
C ARG A 8 4.33 -2.78 27.48
N GLN A 9 4.04 -1.58 27.96
CA GLN A 9 3.72 -0.45 27.08
C GLN A 9 4.96 0.00 26.29
N VAL A 10 4.70 0.55 25.11
CA VAL A 10 5.70 1.05 24.17
C VAL A 10 5.30 2.47 23.81
N SER A 11 6.27 3.40 23.80
CA SER A 11 6.02 4.78 23.36
C SER A 11 5.90 4.85 21.83
N ALA A 12 5.37 5.95 21.31
CA ALA A 12 5.27 6.14 19.86
C ALA A 12 6.66 6.10 19.19
N GLU A 13 7.64 6.79 19.79
CA GLU A 13 9.02 6.87 19.29
C GLU A 13 9.70 5.51 19.26
N GLU A 14 9.47 4.70 20.31
CA GLU A 14 9.97 3.33 20.32
C GLU A 14 9.27 2.49 19.24
N GLY A 15 7.95 2.63 19.06
CA GLY A 15 7.20 1.91 18.05
C GLY A 15 7.65 2.24 16.62
N TRP A 16 8.02 3.49 16.38
CA TRP A 16 8.60 3.94 15.12
C TRP A 16 9.97 3.30 14.87
N ARG A 17 10.85 3.32 15.88
CA ARG A 17 12.16 2.65 15.80
C ARG A 17 12.06 1.14 15.61
N LEU A 18 11.00 0.52 16.14
CA LEU A 18 10.73 -0.91 15.98
C LEU A 18 10.03 -1.26 14.65
N GLY A 19 9.57 -0.25 13.90
CA GLY A 19 9.06 -0.41 12.53
C GLY A 19 7.58 -0.75 12.41
N PHE A 20 6.80 -0.76 13.50
CA PHE A 20 5.34 -0.98 13.43
C PHE A 20 4.53 0.32 13.48
N VAL A 21 5.20 1.45 13.71
CA VAL A 21 4.67 2.80 13.45
C VAL A 21 5.44 3.36 12.26
N SER A 22 4.73 3.83 11.23
CA SER A 22 5.35 4.36 10.01
C SER A 22 5.75 5.83 10.11
N GLU A 23 5.04 6.61 10.91
CA GLU A 23 5.20 8.07 11.02
C GLU A 23 4.90 8.54 12.44
N LEU A 24 5.62 9.58 12.87
CA LEU A 24 5.38 10.29 14.14
C LEU A 24 4.94 11.71 13.82
N VAL A 25 3.93 12.18 14.55
CA VAL A 25 3.39 13.53 14.42
C VAL A 25 3.20 14.16 15.80
N GLU A 26 3.05 15.48 15.83
CA GLU A 26 2.73 16.20 17.06
C GLU A 26 1.35 15.78 17.60
N PRO A 27 1.17 15.72 18.94
CA PRO A 27 -0.11 15.35 19.54
C PRO A 27 -1.28 16.19 19.03
N GLY A 28 -2.37 15.52 18.66
CA GLY A 28 -3.56 16.13 18.06
C GLY A 28 -3.51 16.28 16.53
N GLY A 29 -2.40 15.90 15.88
CA GLY A 29 -2.27 15.87 14.41
C GLY A 29 -2.47 14.47 13.79
N GLU A 30 -2.77 13.45 14.59
CA GLU A 30 -2.75 12.05 14.17
C GLU A 30 -3.83 11.73 13.12
N LEU A 31 -5.03 12.27 13.32
CA LEU A 31 -6.16 12.03 12.41
C LEU A 31 -5.95 12.71 11.06
N GLU A 32 -5.43 13.94 11.07
CA GLU A 32 -5.15 14.75 9.91
C GLU A 32 -4.03 14.11 9.07
N ALA A 33 -2.95 13.64 9.71
CA ALA A 33 -1.89 12.90 9.05
C ALA A 33 -2.40 11.58 8.45
N ALA A 34 -3.19 10.81 9.21
CA ALA A 34 -3.80 9.57 8.72
C ALA A 34 -4.72 9.81 7.51
N LYS A 35 -5.50 10.90 7.51
CA LYS A 35 -6.34 11.30 6.37
C LYS A 35 -5.51 11.73 5.17
N ALA A 36 -4.43 12.48 5.38
CA ALA A 36 -3.53 12.89 4.30
C ALA A 36 -2.94 11.66 3.60
N LEU A 37 -2.42 10.70 4.37
CA LEU A 37 -1.93 9.43 3.83
C LEU A 37 -3.02 8.64 3.09
N ALA A 38 -4.24 8.58 3.65
CA ALA A 38 -5.36 7.93 3.00
C ALA A 38 -5.73 8.59 1.67
N MET A 39 -5.64 9.92 1.57
CA MET A 39 -5.87 10.66 0.34
C MET A 39 -4.77 10.38 -0.71
N GLU A 40 -3.51 10.32 -0.31
CA GLU A 40 -2.41 9.93 -1.23
C GLU A 40 -2.63 8.53 -1.82
N ILE A 41 -3.12 7.59 -1.01
CA ILE A 41 -3.49 6.25 -1.48
C ILE A 41 -4.73 6.30 -2.39
N ALA A 42 -5.73 7.12 -2.04
CA ALA A 42 -6.97 7.26 -2.81
C ALA A 42 -6.77 7.94 -4.18
N ASP A 43 -5.74 8.76 -4.32
CA ASP A 43 -5.35 9.38 -5.59
C ASP A 43 -4.73 8.37 -6.57
N CYS A 44 -4.29 7.22 -6.08
CA CYS A 44 -3.80 6.12 -6.91
C CYS A 44 -4.94 5.30 -7.53
N GLY A 45 -4.63 4.60 -8.63
CA GLY A 45 -5.59 3.70 -9.29
C GLY A 45 -6.08 2.59 -8.34
N PRO A 46 -7.40 2.46 -8.08
CA PRO A 46 -7.95 1.51 -7.12
C PRO A 46 -7.54 0.05 -7.41
N ALA A 47 -7.58 -0.34 -8.69
CA ALA A 47 -7.18 -1.67 -9.12
C ALA A 47 -5.68 -1.93 -8.89
N ALA A 48 -4.84 -0.91 -9.09
CA ALA A 48 -3.39 -1.01 -8.88
C ALA A 48 -3.03 -1.13 -7.40
N ILE A 49 -3.68 -0.38 -6.50
CA ILE A 49 -3.45 -0.49 -5.05
C ILE A 49 -3.86 -1.88 -4.53
N ARG A 50 -4.99 -2.42 -4.99
CA ARG A 50 -5.43 -3.78 -4.61
C ARG A 50 -4.43 -4.83 -5.08
N ALA A 51 -3.95 -4.73 -6.32
CA ALA A 51 -2.94 -5.61 -6.87
C ALA A 51 -1.62 -5.52 -6.11
N ALA A 52 -1.11 -4.31 -5.87
CA ALA A 52 0.13 -4.10 -5.14
C ALA A 52 0.07 -4.67 -3.71
N LYS A 53 -1.07 -4.49 -3.03
CA LYS A 53 -1.29 -5.06 -1.69
C LYS A 53 -1.27 -6.59 -1.72
N GLU A 54 -1.95 -7.22 -2.69
CA GLU A 54 -1.96 -8.68 -2.82
C GLU A 54 -0.55 -9.22 -3.10
N VAL A 55 0.21 -8.59 -4.00
CA VAL A 55 1.60 -8.97 -4.30
C VAL A 55 2.48 -8.88 -3.05
N ALA A 56 2.38 -7.78 -2.29
CA ALA A 56 3.18 -7.59 -1.08
C ALA A 56 2.86 -8.64 -0.01
N MET A 57 1.57 -8.91 0.25
CA MET A 57 1.16 -9.89 1.25
C MET A 57 1.47 -11.33 0.82
N HIS A 58 1.26 -11.67 -0.46
CA HIS A 58 1.56 -13.01 -0.96
C HIS A 58 3.07 -13.29 -1.00
N GLY A 59 3.87 -12.28 -1.30
CA GLY A 59 5.33 -12.40 -1.38
C GLY A 59 6.04 -12.50 -0.03
N GLU A 60 5.39 -12.12 1.08
CA GLU A 60 6.01 -12.06 2.41
C GLU A 60 6.61 -13.40 2.87
N ASP A 61 5.92 -14.50 2.56
CA ASP A 61 6.31 -15.86 2.96
C ASP A 61 7.08 -16.63 1.86
N LEU A 62 7.42 -15.97 0.74
CA LEU A 62 8.03 -16.63 -0.42
C LEU A 62 9.49 -16.21 -0.64
N PRO A 63 10.33 -17.12 -1.18
CA PRO A 63 11.60 -16.72 -1.76
C PRO A 63 11.37 -15.65 -2.84
N LEU A 64 12.16 -14.58 -2.82
CA LEU A 64 12.00 -13.42 -3.71
C LEU A 64 11.84 -13.81 -5.19
N ALA A 65 12.63 -14.78 -5.66
CA ALA A 65 12.55 -15.24 -7.05
C ALA A 65 11.18 -15.88 -7.39
N LEU A 66 10.59 -16.64 -6.45
CA LEU A 66 9.27 -17.23 -6.62
C LEU A 66 8.17 -16.17 -6.53
N ALA A 67 8.29 -15.22 -5.60
CA ALA A 67 7.35 -14.10 -5.48
C ALA A 67 7.30 -13.29 -6.79
N ILE A 68 8.46 -12.91 -7.34
CA ILE A 68 8.55 -12.15 -8.60
C ILE A 68 8.00 -12.97 -9.78
N ALA A 69 8.33 -14.26 -9.88
CA ALA A 69 7.88 -15.09 -10.98
C ALA A 69 6.36 -15.34 -10.94
N GLY A 70 5.80 -15.54 -9.74
CA GLY A 70 4.39 -15.89 -9.54
C GLY A 70 3.43 -14.70 -9.43
N GLN A 71 3.92 -13.48 -9.17
CA GLN A 71 3.04 -12.31 -8.95
C GLN A 71 2.06 -12.06 -10.11
N GLY A 72 2.43 -12.46 -11.33
CA GLY A 72 1.59 -12.29 -12.51
C GLY A 72 0.30 -13.08 -12.46
N ASP A 73 0.24 -14.21 -11.76
CA ASP A 73 -0.91 -15.11 -11.71
C ASP A 73 -1.90 -14.76 -10.59
N LEU A 74 -1.58 -13.74 -9.79
CA LEU A 74 -2.42 -13.32 -8.68
C LEU A 74 -3.73 -12.67 -9.16
N PRO A 75 -4.89 -13.00 -8.55
CA PRO A 75 -6.20 -12.55 -9.00
C PRO A 75 -6.34 -11.03 -9.15
N MET A 76 -5.83 -10.23 -8.19
CA MET A 76 -5.93 -8.78 -8.25
C MET A 76 -4.98 -8.20 -9.31
N VAL A 77 -3.84 -8.83 -9.55
CA VAL A 77 -2.92 -8.44 -10.65
C VAL A 77 -3.57 -8.67 -12.01
N GLN A 78 -4.26 -9.81 -12.18
CA GLN A 78 -5.01 -10.11 -13.40
C GLN A 78 -6.20 -9.16 -13.59
N ALA A 79 -6.96 -8.88 -12.51
CA ALA A 79 -8.05 -7.91 -12.53
C ALA A 79 -7.57 -6.49 -12.88
N MET A 80 -6.44 -6.05 -12.29
CA MET A 80 -5.82 -4.77 -12.62
C MET A 80 -5.43 -4.71 -14.10
N ARG A 81 -4.80 -5.74 -14.66
CA ARG A 81 -4.42 -5.77 -16.09
C ARG A 81 -5.62 -5.73 -17.04
N ALA A 82 -6.75 -6.30 -16.62
CA ALA A 82 -8.00 -6.27 -17.38
C ALA A 82 -8.81 -4.97 -17.20
N SER A 83 -8.47 -4.14 -16.19
CA SER A 83 -9.16 -2.89 -15.90
C SER A 83 -8.85 -1.80 -16.94
N PRO A 84 -9.80 -0.92 -17.28
CA PRO A 84 -9.54 0.29 -18.05
C PRO A 84 -8.43 1.17 -17.44
N ASP A 85 -8.26 1.12 -16.12
CA ASP A 85 -7.25 1.88 -15.39
C ASP A 85 -5.82 1.51 -15.80
N TYR A 86 -5.61 0.27 -16.29
CA TYR A 86 -4.30 -0.18 -16.80
C TYR A 86 -3.83 0.63 -18.00
N VAL A 87 -4.77 1.14 -18.80
CA VAL A 87 -4.49 2.00 -19.96
C VAL A 87 -4.51 3.47 -19.54
N GLU A 88 -5.45 3.86 -18.69
CA GLU A 88 -5.62 5.25 -18.28
C GLU A 88 -4.44 5.80 -17.49
N GLY A 89 -3.86 5.03 -16.55
CA GLY A 89 -2.75 5.49 -15.73
C GLY A 89 -1.55 5.95 -16.55
N PRO A 90 -0.97 5.09 -17.43
CA PRO A 90 0.11 5.48 -18.32
C PRO A 90 -0.26 6.62 -19.28
N ARG A 91 -1.50 6.66 -19.77
CA ARG A 91 -1.98 7.72 -20.66
C ARG A 91 -2.03 9.07 -19.96
N ALA A 92 -2.66 9.15 -18.78
CA ALA A 92 -2.75 10.38 -18.00
C ALA A 92 -1.37 10.92 -17.60
N PHE A 93 -0.45 10.02 -17.26
CA PHE A 93 0.95 10.36 -17.01
C PHE A 93 1.63 10.97 -18.25
N ALA A 94 1.50 10.32 -19.41
CA ALA A 94 2.07 10.82 -20.66
C ALA A 94 1.47 12.18 -21.09
N GLU A 95 0.18 12.37 -20.85
CA GLU A 95 -0.56 13.61 -21.14
C GLU A 95 -0.40 14.69 -20.06
N LYS A 96 0.32 14.41 -18.96
CA LYS A 96 0.54 15.31 -17.81
C LYS A 96 -0.77 15.86 -17.22
N ARG A 97 -1.78 15.00 -17.12
CA ARG A 97 -3.07 15.32 -16.49
C ARG A 97 -3.38 14.35 -15.36
N LEU A 98 -4.37 14.69 -14.56
CA LEU A 98 -4.90 13.76 -13.56
C LEU A 98 -5.61 12.59 -14.26
N PRO A 99 -5.43 11.35 -13.76
CA PRO A 99 -6.11 10.17 -14.27
C PRO A 99 -7.58 10.16 -13.86
N HIS A 100 -8.43 9.60 -14.70
CA HIS A 100 -9.83 9.33 -14.39
C HIS A 100 -10.01 7.85 -14.10
N TRP A 101 -9.88 7.47 -12.82
CA TRP A 101 -10.03 6.07 -12.40
C TRP A 101 -11.47 5.58 -12.53
N SER A 102 -11.63 4.32 -12.92
CA SER A 102 -12.92 3.64 -13.02
C SER A 102 -13.35 3.18 -11.62
N CYS A 103 -14.60 3.44 -11.22
CA CYS A 103 -15.10 3.15 -9.87
C CYS A 103 -15.62 1.71 -9.67
N ASP A 104 -15.25 0.76 -10.52
CA ASP A 104 -15.78 -0.62 -10.50
C ASP A 104 -14.97 -1.57 -9.59
#